data_AF-A0A2V9BA31-F1
#
_entry.id   AF-A0A2V9BA31-F1
#
_cell.length_a   1.000
_cell.length_b   1.000
_cell.length_c   1.000
_cell.angle_alpha   90.00
_cell.angle_beta   90.00
_cell.angle_gamma   90.00
#
_symmetry.space_group_name_H-M   'P 1'
#
loop_
_entity.id
_entity.type
_entity.pdbx_description
1 polymer ?
#
loop_
_entity_poly.entity_id
_entity_poly.type
_entity_poly.pdbx_seq_one_letter_code
_entity_poly.pdbx_strand_id
1 'polypeptide(L)'
;MDWTPNKITTLRVLVGFAAVALFGNGTWANLAAVVLTVASIALDALDGHLARKKQMATPLGAQLDILGDRMIENMFFTYFAVVGMVSFWLPVLFFARGAATDFLRGLAQKAGHSGWGANAMFETPWGRALVASRWSRGLYAALKCACFCYLGLELALTRGPVALLGTIASETHLTIRAIAQILTWSTAAFCLLRGLPVLLEGWHFFASEAVAAQARKSSAEPA
;
A
#
# COMPACT_ATOMS: atom_id res chain seq x y z
N MET A 1 -16.26 4.44 25.63
CA MET A 1 -16.18 4.50 24.15
C MET A 1 -15.42 3.27 23.68
N ASP A 2 -16.09 2.28 23.10
CA ASP A 2 -15.42 1.07 22.63
C ASP A 2 -14.63 1.35 21.35
N TRP A 3 -13.32 1.07 21.42
CA TRP A 3 -12.41 1.12 20.28
C TRP A 3 -12.65 -0.08 19.38
N THR A 4 -13.24 0.19 18.21
CA THR A 4 -13.45 -0.79 17.15
C THR A 4 -12.29 -0.73 16.14
N PRO A 5 -11.89 -1.85 15.51
CA PRO A 5 -10.83 -1.86 14.50
C PRO A 5 -11.05 -0.82 13.40
N ASN A 6 -12.28 -0.66 12.91
CA ASN A 6 -12.62 0.31 11.87
C ASN A 6 -12.33 1.77 12.26
N LYS A 7 -12.49 2.13 13.55
CA LYS A 7 -12.13 3.47 14.04
C LYS A 7 -10.62 3.67 14.01
N ILE A 8 -9.84 2.63 14.30
CA ILE A 8 -8.38 2.68 14.26
C ILE A 8 -7.91 2.83 12.81
N THR A 9 -8.47 2.08 11.87
CA THR A 9 -8.16 2.23 10.44
C THR A 9 -8.53 3.63 9.91
N THR A 10 -9.66 4.19 10.35
CA THR A 10 -10.04 5.56 9.97
C THR A 10 -9.07 6.58 10.57
N LEU A 11 -8.71 6.42 11.85
CA LEU A 11 -7.69 7.25 12.51
C LEU A 11 -6.35 7.15 11.79
N ARG A 12 -5.95 5.94 11.36
CA ARG A 12 -4.73 5.70 10.58
C ARG A 12 -4.70 6.56 9.32
N VAL A 13 -5.79 6.55 8.55
CA VAL A 13 -5.91 7.37 7.34
C VAL A 13 -5.81 8.86 7.67
N LEU A 14 -6.53 9.34 8.70
CA LEU A 14 -6.47 10.73 9.14
C LEU A 14 -5.05 11.15 9.57
N VAL A 15 -4.35 10.30 10.31
CA VAL A 15 -2.95 10.52 10.71
C VAL A 15 -2.04 10.59 9.48
N GLY A 16 -2.28 9.74 8.48
CA GLY A 16 -1.58 9.81 7.19
C GLY A 16 -1.80 11.15 6.48
N PHE A 17 -3.05 11.63 6.42
CA PHE A 17 -3.37 12.94 5.81
C PHE A 17 -2.69 14.08 6.57
N ALA A 18 -2.70 14.03 7.91
CA ALA A 18 -2.02 15.00 8.74
C ALA A 18 -0.49 15.00 8.50
N ALA A 19 0.12 13.81 8.34
CA ALA A 19 1.54 13.70 8.00
C ALA A 19 1.84 14.37 6.66
N VAL A 20 1.05 14.10 5.62
CA VAL A 20 1.24 14.69 4.29
C VAL A 20 1.00 16.20 4.29
N ALA A 21 0.00 16.68 5.04
CA ALA A 21 -0.25 18.10 5.19
C ALA A 21 0.87 18.84 5.94
N LEU A 22 1.60 18.16 6.83
CA LEU A 22 2.72 18.75 7.58
C LEU A 22 4.02 18.77 6.79
N PHE A 23 4.21 17.84 5.85
CA PHE A 23 5.38 17.88 4.98
C PHE A 23 5.42 19.19 4.17
N GLY A 24 6.60 19.79 4.08
CA GLY A 24 6.83 21.06 3.37
C GLY A 24 6.68 22.31 4.25
N ASN A 25 6.09 22.22 5.43
CA ASN A 25 5.85 23.39 6.32
C ASN A 25 7.01 23.72 7.29
N GLY A 26 8.23 23.32 6.95
CA GLY A 26 9.44 23.55 7.74
C GLY A 26 9.99 22.32 8.46
N THR A 27 11.19 22.41 9.06
CA THR A 27 11.92 21.24 9.58
C THR A 27 11.17 20.51 10.69
N TRP A 28 10.68 21.24 11.69
CA TRP A 28 9.97 20.63 12.81
C TRP A 28 8.66 19.98 12.37
N ALA A 29 7.96 20.58 11.39
CA ALA A 29 6.78 19.99 10.78
C ALA A 29 7.12 18.72 9.98
N ASN A 30 8.23 18.71 9.23
CA ASN A 30 8.70 17.53 8.51
C ASN A 30 9.09 16.40 9.47
N LEU A 31 9.78 16.69 10.58
CA LEU A 31 10.10 15.70 11.61
C LEU A 31 8.83 15.16 12.27
N ALA A 32 7.87 16.02 12.59
CA ALA A 32 6.57 15.61 13.09
C ALA A 32 5.84 14.71 12.07
N ALA A 33 5.89 15.04 10.78
CA ALA A 33 5.31 14.22 9.72
C ALA A 33 5.97 12.83 9.61
N VAL A 34 7.29 12.72 9.77
CA VAL A 34 7.99 11.43 9.86
C VAL A 34 7.50 10.64 11.06
N VAL A 35 7.37 11.27 12.23
CA VAL A 35 6.84 10.61 13.44
C VAL A 35 5.39 10.15 13.23
N LEU A 36 4.54 10.96 12.61
CA LEU A 36 3.17 10.58 12.27
C LEU A 36 3.11 9.45 11.24
N THR A 37 4.05 9.39 10.31
CA THR A 37 4.17 8.28 9.35
C THR A 37 4.46 6.97 10.09
N VAL A 38 5.42 6.98 11.01
CA VAL A 38 5.72 5.83 11.87
C VAL A 38 4.51 5.47 12.74
N ALA A 39 3.83 6.46 13.30
CA ALA A 39 2.62 6.24 14.10
C ALA A 39 1.48 5.60 13.28
N SER A 40 1.26 6.06 12.04
CA SER A 40 0.29 5.47 11.11
C SER A 40 0.57 3.98 10.87
N ILE A 41 1.84 3.61 10.72
CA ILE A 41 2.25 2.21 10.50
C ILE A 41 2.10 1.39 11.79
N ALA A 42 2.37 2.00 12.95
CA ALA A 42 2.12 1.35 14.23
C ALA A 42 0.63 1.10 14.48
N LEU A 43 -0.25 2.01 14.05
CA LEU A 43 -1.71 1.87 14.16
C LEU A 43 -2.24 0.68 13.33
N ASP A 44 -1.64 0.41 12.16
CA ASP A 44 -1.92 -0.78 11.34
C ASP A 44 -1.54 -2.10 12.05
N ALA A 45 -0.38 -2.12 12.71
CA ALA A 45 -0.01 -3.29 13.51
C ALA A 45 -0.99 -3.49 14.70
N LEU A 46 -1.49 -2.38 15.26
CA LEU A 46 -2.37 -2.38 16.41
C LEU A 46 -3.80 -2.82 16.07
N ASP A 47 -4.38 -2.36 14.97
CA ASP A 47 -5.74 -2.76 14.57
C ASP A 47 -5.82 -4.26 14.25
N GLY A 48 -4.80 -4.81 13.58
CA GLY A 48 -4.67 -6.22 13.29
C GLY A 48 -4.44 -7.06 14.55
N HIS A 49 -3.72 -6.54 15.55
CA HIS A 49 -3.60 -7.19 16.85
C HIS A 49 -4.94 -7.20 17.60
N LEU A 50 -5.65 -6.07 17.62
CA LEU A 50 -6.91 -5.92 18.33
C LEU A 50 -8.03 -6.77 17.71
N ALA A 51 -8.10 -6.82 16.38
CA ALA A 51 -9.07 -7.64 15.65
C ALA A 51 -8.90 -9.14 15.96
N ARG A 52 -7.65 -9.63 16.04
CA ARG A 52 -7.35 -11.02 16.44
C ARG A 52 -7.68 -11.29 17.90
N LYS A 53 -7.27 -10.38 18.80
CA LYS A 53 -7.46 -10.55 20.24
C LYS A 53 -8.93 -10.53 20.65
N LYS A 54 -9.75 -9.71 19.99
CA LYS A 54 -11.18 -9.58 20.31
C LYS A 54 -12.10 -10.43 19.42
N GLN A 55 -11.55 -11.25 18.51
CA GLN A 55 -12.31 -12.01 17.51
C GLN A 55 -13.36 -11.19 16.74
N MET A 56 -13.11 -9.88 16.55
CA MET A 56 -14.00 -8.96 15.84
C MET A 56 -13.59 -8.78 14.37
N ALA A 57 -12.99 -9.81 13.77
CA ALA A 57 -12.63 -9.78 12.36
C ALA A 57 -13.91 -9.84 11.53
N THR A 58 -14.24 -8.74 10.85
CA THR A 58 -15.42 -8.66 9.98
C THR A 58 -14.99 -8.51 8.51
N PRO A 59 -15.78 -9.02 7.54
CA PRO A 59 -15.50 -8.83 6.12
C PRO A 59 -15.44 -7.36 5.71
N LEU A 60 -16.32 -6.52 6.27
CA LEU A 60 -16.31 -5.07 6.05
C LEU A 60 -15.06 -4.40 6.61
N GLY A 61 -14.63 -4.77 7.81
CA GLY A 61 -13.40 -4.25 8.41
C GLY A 61 -12.16 -4.60 7.58
N ALA A 62 -12.09 -5.82 7.03
CA ALA A 62 -10.99 -6.22 6.15
C ALA A 62 -10.96 -5.42 4.83
N GLN A 63 -12.11 -5.09 4.25
CA GLN A 63 -12.17 -4.24 3.05
C GLN A 63 -11.77 -2.79 3.37
N LEU A 64 -12.21 -2.25 4.51
CA LEU A 64 -11.81 -0.91 4.96
C LEU A 64 -10.30 -0.83 5.22
N ASP A 65 -9.70 -1.87 5.78
CA ASP A 65 -8.26 -1.95 6.01
C ASP A 65 -7.47 -1.93 4.69
N ILE A 66 -7.88 -2.76 3.72
CA ILE A 66 -7.29 -2.75 2.37
C ILE A 66 -7.43 -1.37 1.71
N LEU A 67 -8.60 -0.74 1.83
CA LEU A 67 -8.83 0.60 1.28
C LEU A 67 -7.91 1.64 1.94
N GLY A 68 -7.82 1.63 3.27
CA GLY A 68 -6.96 2.52 4.05
C GLY A 68 -5.48 2.39 3.66
N ASP A 69 -5.01 1.16 3.45
CA ASP A 69 -3.66 0.87 2.99
C ASP A 69 -3.37 1.48 1.62
N ARG A 70 -4.32 1.35 0.69
CA ARG A 70 -4.20 1.92 -0.67
C ARG A 70 -4.21 3.43 -0.67
N MET A 71 -5.05 4.03 0.17
CA MET A 71 -5.13 5.48 0.31
C MET A 71 -3.82 6.04 0.82
N ILE A 72 -3.28 5.49 1.92
CA ILE A 72 -2.02 5.97 2.51
C ILE A 72 -0.86 5.74 1.53
N GLU A 73 -0.76 4.55 0.93
CA GLU A 73 0.30 4.25 -0.03
C GLU A 73 0.32 5.22 -1.22
N ASN A 74 -0.83 5.43 -1.88
CA ASN A 74 -0.91 6.32 -3.02
C ASN A 74 -0.72 7.79 -2.63
N MET A 75 -1.25 8.21 -1.49
CA MET A 75 -1.11 9.58 -1.01
C MET A 75 0.36 9.95 -0.75
N PHE A 76 1.11 9.08 -0.05
CA PHE A 76 2.52 9.29 0.22
C PHE A 76 3.36 9.31 -1.07
N PHE A 77 3.20 8.32 -1.95
CA PHE A 77 3.94 8.31 -3.22
C PHE A 77 3.59 9.49 -4.13
N THR A 78 2.32 9.91 -4.16
CA THR A 78 1.89 11.08 -4.93
C THR A 78 2.53 12.34 -4.39
N TYR A 79 2.52 12.54 -3.07
CA TYR A 79 3.18 13.68 -2.44
C TYR A 79 4.67 13.75 -2.79
N PHE A 80 5.40 12.65 -2.62
CA PHE A 80 6.84 12.62 -2.92
C PHE A 80 7.14 12.75 -4.43
N ALA A 81 6.22 12.35 -5.30
CA ALA A 81 6.32 12.59 -6.73
C ALA A 81 6.12 14.07 -7.09
N VAL A 82 5.12 14.74 -6.49
CA VAL A 82 4.88 16.19 -6.67
C VAL A 82 6.07 17.01 -6.18
N VAL A 83 6.68 16.61 -5.06
CA VAL A 83 7.88 17.24 -4.49
C VAL A 83 9.16 16.88 -5.29
N GLY A 84 9.04 16.08 -6.35
CA GLY A 84 10.13 15.74 -7.27
C GLY A 84 11.22 14.87 -6.67
N MET A 85 10.93 14.14 -5.58
CA MET A 85 11.86 13.18 -4.98
C MET A 85 11.75 11.81 -5.64
N VAL A 86 10.58 11.53 -6.21
CA VAL A 86 10.22 10.24 -6.76
C VAL A 86 9.63 10.44 -8.16
N SER A 87 9.79 9.46 -9.06
CA SER A 87 9.18 9.53 -10.40
C SER A 87 7.66 9.51 -10.32
N PHE A 88 6.99 10.34 -11.13
CA PHE A 88 5.53 10.34 -11.28
C PHE A 88 4.96 8.97 -11.66
N TRP A 89 5.73 8.15 -12.39
CA TRP A 89 5.28 6.82 -12.79
C TRP A 89 5.11 5.86 -11.62
N LEU A 90 5.77 6.11 -10.47
CA LEU A 90 5.65 5.24 -9.30
C LEU A 90 4.25 5.24 -8.69
N PRO A 91 3.65 6.37 -8.24
CA PRO A 91 2.28 6.36 -7.75
C PRO A 91 1.28 5.83 -8.79
N VAL A 92 1.48 6.12 -10.08
CA VAL A 92 0.65 5.56 -11.17
C VAL A 92 0.72 4.04 -11.21
N LEU A 93 1.92 3.45 -11.15
CA LEU A 93 2.11 2.00 -11.15
C LEU A 93 1.49 1.34 -9.91
N PHE A 94 1.68 1.93 -8.73
CA PHE A 94 1.11 1.42 -7.49
C PHE A 94 -0.42 1.45 -7.51
N PHE A 95 -1.01 2.55 -8.01
CA PHE A 95 -2.45 2.68 -8.18
C PHE A 95 -3.00 1.67 -9.19
N ALA A 96 -2.45 1.63 -10.41
CA ALA A 96 -2.92 0.75 -11.48
C ALA A 96 -2.82 -0.72 -11.08
N ARG A 97 -1.67 -1.14 -10.52
CA ARG A 97 -1.48 -2.50 -10.01
C ARG A 97 -2.45 -2.78 -8.87
N GLY A 98 -2.56 -1.88 -7.90
CA GLY A 98 -3.47 -2.02 -6.75
C GLY A 98 -4.90 -2.27 -7.20
N ALA A 99 -5.44 -1.37 -8.02
CA ALA A 99 -6.79 -1.45 -8.58
C ALA A 99 -7.02 -2.77 -9.35
N ALA A 100 -6.08 -3.17 -10.22
CA ALA A 100 -6.19 -4.42 -10.95
C ALA A 100 -6.21 -5.65 -10.02
N THR A 101 -5.31 -5.70 -9.03
CA THR A 101 -5.28 -6.83 -8.08
C THR A 101 -6.51 -6.89 -7.19
N ASP A 102 -7.07 -5.74 -6.80
CA ASP A 102 -8.23 -5.68 -5.92
C ASP A 102 -9.51 -6.01 -6.70
N PHE A 103 -9.60 -5.63 -7.97
CA PHE A 103 -10.66 -6.06 -8.89
C PHE A 103 -10.69 -7.58 -9.06
N LEU A 104 -9.55 -8.20 -9.39
CA LEU A 104 -9.49 -9.66 -9.58
C LEU A 104 -9.78 -10.43 -8.28
N ARG A 105 -9.31 -9.92 -7.13
CA ARG A 105 -9.66 -10.51 -5.83
C ARG A 105 -11.15 -10.38 -5.52
N GLY A 106 -11.77 -9.28 -5.90
CA GLY A 106 -13.22 -9.10 -5.77
C GLY A 106 -14.01 -10.09 -6.61
N LEU A 107 -13.56 -10.39 -7.84
CA LEU A 107 -14.16 -11.43 -8.68
C LEU A 107 -13.97 -12.83 -8.08
N ALA A 108 -12.77 -13.15 -7.60
CA ALA A 108 -12.50 -14.42 -6.93
C ALA A 108 -13.40 -14.61 -5.69
N GLN A 109 -13.60 -13.56 -4.89
CA GLN A 109 -14.51 -13.58 -3.74
C GLN A 109 -15.97 -13.82 -4.15
N LYS A 110 -16.44 -13.21 -5.24
CA LYS A 110 -17.78 -13.49 -5.79
C LYS A 110 -17.93 -14.94 -6.25
N ALA A 111 -16.87 -15.52 -6.79
CA ALA A 111 -16.81 -16.93 -7.19
C ALA A 111 -16.66 -17.90 -5.99
N GLY A 112 -16.65 -17.42 -4.75
CA GLY A 112 -16.52 -18.26 -3.55
C GLY A 112 -15.09 -18.60 -3.14
N HIS A 113 -14.09 -18.04 -3.81
CA HIS A 113 -12.68 -18.20 -3.46
C HIS A 113 -12.24 -17.11 -2.47
N SER A 114 -11.65 -17.54 -1.35
CA SER A 114 -11.08 -16.62 -0.37
C SER A 114 -9.64 -16.27 -0.75
N GLY A 115 -9.10 -15.20 -0.17
CA GLY A 115 -7.66 -14.90 -0.27
C GLY A 115 -6.76 -15.85 0.54
N TRP A 116 -7.36 -16.70 1.39
CA TRP A 116 -6.68 -17.47 2.45
C TRP A 116 -7.37 -18.82 2.70
N GLY A 117 -6.61 -19.92 2.80
CA GLY A 117 -7.12 -21.23 3.22
C GLY A 117 -7.33 -22.24 2.08
N ALA A 118 -8.16 -23.26 2.30
CA ALA A 118 -8.40 -24.36 1.34
C ALA A 118 -9.06 -23.90 0.02
N ASN A 119 -9.79 -22.77 0.04
CA ASN A 119 -10.37 -22.12 -1.14
C ASN A 119 -9.55 -20.90 -1.60
N ALA A 120 -8.23 -20.91 -1.36
CA ALA A 120 -7.38 -19.80 -1.76
C ALA A 120 -7.45 -19.58 -3.27
N MET A 121 -7.55 -18.32 -3.68
CA MET A 121 -7.41 -17.87 -5.07
C MET A 121 -6.12 -18.38 -5.74
N PHE A 122 -5.08 -18.70 -4.96
CA PHE A 122 -3.78 -19.11 -5.49
C PHE A 122 -3.63 -20.63 -5.54
N GLU A 123 -3.55 -21.14 -6.76
CA GLU A 123 -3.28 -22.55 -7.08
C GLU A 123 -1.79 -22.83 -7.08
N THR A 124 -0.94 -21.85 -7.45
CA THR A 124 0.50 -22.08 -7.54
C THR A 124 1.25 -21.92 -6.21
N PRO A 125 2.28 -22.75 -5.93
CA PRO A 125 3.08 -22.63 -4.72
C PRO A 125 3.83 -21.30 -4.62
N TRP A 126 4.29 -20.77 -5.76
CA TRP A 126 5.03 -19.50 -5.80
C TRP A 126 4.10 -18.31 -5.55
N GLY A 127 2.88 -18.30 -6.11
CA GLY A 127 1.88 -17.26 -5.84
C GLY A 127 1.49 -17.24 -4.36
N ARG A 128 1.31 -18.43 -3.75
CA ARG A 128 1.04 -18.56 -2.31
C ARG A 128 2.23 -18.12 -1.45
N ALA A 129 3.45 -18.51 -1.80
CA ALA A 129 4.65 -18.08 -1.07
C ALA A 129 4.88 -16.56 -1.16
N LEU A 130 4.62 -15.96 -2.32
CA LEU A 130 4.94 -14.56 -2.57
C LEU A 130 3.84 -13.60 -2.09
N VAL A 131 2.56 -13.98 -2.20
CA VAL A 131 1.44 -13.13 -1.83
C VAL A 131 0.93 -13.45 -0.44
N ALA A 132 0.78 -14.74 -0.11
CA ALA A 132 0.12 -15.18 1.12
C ALA A 132 1.10 -15.35 2.30
N SER A 133 2.40 -15.57 2.07
CA SER A 133 3.31 -15.77 3.21
C SER A 133 3.32 -14.57 4.17
N ARG A 134 3.38 -14.87 5.48
CA ARG A 134 3.48 -13.85 6.54
C ARG A 134 4.78 -13.04 6.39
N TRP A 135 5.84 -13.72 5.97
CA TRP A 135 7.16 -13.13 5.80
C TRP A 135 7.22 -12.15 4.63
N SER A 136 6.69 -12.52 3.44
CA SER A 136 6.63 -11.60 2.28
C SER A 136 5.78 -10.36 2.55
N ARG A 137 4.65 -10.52 3.27
CA ARG A 137 3.82 -9.39 3.70
C ARG A 137 4.56 -8.46 4.65
N GLY A 138 5.20 -9.01 5.67
CA GLY A 138 5.99 -8.25 6.63
C GLY A 138 7.16 -7.52 5.96
N LEU A 139 7.88 -8.19 5.07
CA LEU A 139 8.99 -7.59 4.31
C LEU A 139 8.51 -6.42 3.44
N TYR A 140 7.40 -6.58 2.72
CA TYR A 140 6.85 -5.48 1.91
C TYR A 140 6.42 -4.29 2.75
N ALA A 141 5.76 -4.52 3.89
CA ALA A 141 5.36 -3.47 4.81
C ALA A 141 6.59 -2.74 5.39
N ALA A 142 7.63 -3.49 5.77
CA ALA A 142 8.89 -2.94 6.25
C ALA A 142 9.61 -2.11 5.16
N LEU A 143 9.65 -2.58 3.92
CA LEU A 143 10.23 -1.84 2.79
C LEU A 143 9.52 -0.51 2.55
N LYS A 144 8.19 -0.48 2.56
CA LYS A 144 7.44 0.78 2.44
C LYS A 144 7.68 1.72 3.61
N CYS A 145 7.67 1.19 4.84
CA CYS A 145 7.95 1.96 6.04
C CYS A 145 9.33 2.62 5.93
N ALA A 146 10.36 1.84 5.61
CA ALA A 146 11.71 2.34 5.39
C ALA A 146 11.73 3.39 4.27
N CYS A 147 11.04 3.15 3.16
CA CYS A 147 10.95 4.08 2.03
C CYS A 147 10.33 5.43 2.43
N PHE A 148 9.15 5.42 3.07
CA PHE A 148 8.47 6.65 3.46
C PHE A 148 9.20 7.41 4.56
N CYS A 149 9.76 6.71 5.55
CA CYS A 149 10.58 7.33 6.59
C CYS A 149 11.86 7.94 6.01
N TYR A 150 12.52 7.24 5.07
CA TYR A 150 13.72 7.75 4.42
C TYR A 150 13.43 8.98 3.57
N LEU A 151 12.39 8.95 2.72
CA LEU A 151 11.98 10.09 1.90
C LEU A 151 11.54 11.29 2.76
N GLY A 152 10.80 11.04 3.84
CA GLY A 152 10.42 12.09 4.79
C GLY A 152 11.62 12.70 5.50
N LEU A 153 12.59 11.88 5.91
CA LEU A 153 13.83 12.34 6.54
C LEU A 153 14.71 13.11 5.55
N GLU A 154 14.88 12.61 4.32
CA GLU A 154 15.58 13.33 3.26
C GLU A 154 14.95 14.70 3.02
N LEU A 155 13.61 14.78 2.97
CA LEU A 155 12.90 16.06 2.83
C LEU A 155 13.18 17.00 4.01
N ALA A 156 13.18 16.47 5.23
CA ALA A 156 13.49 17.24 6.44
C ALA A 156 14.93 17.79 6.45
N LEU A 157 15.90 16.97 6.00
CA LEU A 157 17.33 17.27 6.06
C LEU A 157 17.83 18.12 4.87
N THR A 158 17.25 17.96 3.68
CA THR A 158 17.76 18.59 2.46
C THR A 158 17.00 19.85 2.03
N ARG A 159 15.74 20.02 2.48
CA ARG A 159 14.85 21.12 2.02
C ARG A 159 14.22 21.94 3.15
N GLY A 160 14.57 21.69 4.42
CA GLY A 160 14.10 22.46 5.58
C GLY A 160 15.02 23.63 5.97
N PRO A 161 14.53 24.66 6.70
CA PRO A 161 15.31 25.81 7.17
C PRO A 161 16.41 25.44 8.18
N VAL A 162 16.31 24.27 8.82
CA VAL A 162 17.47 23.63 9.48
C VAL A 162 18.23 22.84 8.41
N ALA A 163 18.81 23.54 7.45
CA ALA A 163 19.92 23.01 6.67
C ALA A 163 21.14 22.95 7.59
N LEU A 164 21.09 22.16 8.68
CA LEU A 164 22.27 21.86 9.51
C LEU A 164 23.38 21.23 8.64
N LEU A 165 22.94 20.67 7.52
CA LEU A 165 23.70 20.02 6.48
C LEU A 165 23.74 20.86 5.19
N GLY A 166 23.46 22.17 5.23
CA GLY A 166 23.64 23.06 4.07
C GLY A 166 25.11 23.21 3.65
N THR A 167 26.03 22.77 4.50
CA THR A 167 27.48 22.65 4.24
C THR A 167 27.92 21.20 3.96
N ILE A 168 26.98 20.29 3.70
CA ILE A 168 27.33 18.94 3.24
C ILE A 168 27.87 19.01 1.80
N ALA A 169 28.99 18.34 1.55
CA ALA A 169 29.58 18.22 0.21
C ALA A 169 28.54 17.68 -0.79
N SER A 170 28.58 18.17 -2.04
CA SER A 170 27.71 17.75 -3.14
C SER A 170 27.59 16.21 -3.25
N GLU A 171 28.68 15.50 -3.02
CA GLU A 171 28.80 14.03 -3.03
C GLU A 171 27.78 13.33 -2.13
N THR A 172 27.60 13.86 -0.93
CA THR A 172 26.73 13.29 0.10
C THR A 172 25.25 13.49 -0.24
N HIS A 173 24.89 14.61 -0.89
CA HIS A 173 23.53 14.82 -1.40
C HIS A 173 23.19 13.85 -2.55
N LEU A 174 24.14 13.59 -3.46
CA LEU A 174 23.95 12.59 -4.52
C LEU A 174 23.78 11.19 -3.92
N THR A 175 24.59 10.84 -2.92
CA THR A 175 24.53 9.53 -2.26
C THR A 175 23.18 9.29 -1.58
N ILE A 176 22.66 10.29 -0.85
CA ILE A 176 21.33 10.22 -0.20
C ILE A 176 20.23 9.99 -1.24
N ARG A 177 20.24 10.77 -2.34
CA ARG A 177 19.27 10.61 -3.43
C ARG A 177 19.37 9.25 -4.12
N ALA A 178 20.57 8.74 -4.34
CA ALA A 178 20.78 7.43 -4.94
C ALA A 178 20.17 6.32 -4.06
N ILE A 179 20.38 6.39 -2.74
CA ILE A 179 19.79 5.44 -1.78
C ILE A 179 18.26 5.54 -1.79
N ALA A 180 17.68 6.75 -1.79
CA ALA A 180 16.23 6.94 -1.89
C ALA A 180 15.67 6.29 -3.16
N GLN A 181 16.31 6.51 -4.30
CA GLN A 181 15.88 5.94 -5.58
C GLN A 181 15.98 4.41 -5.59
N ILE A 182 17.09 3.84 -5.11
CA ILE A 182 17.26 2.38 -5.02
C ILE A 182 16.19 1.78 -4.11
N LEU A 183 15.94 2.37 -2.95
CA LEU A 183 14.92 1.90 -2.00
C LEU A 183 13.51 1.99 -2.60
N THR A 184 13.22 3.06 -3.33
CA THR A 184 11.91 3.26 -3.95
C THR A 184 11.68 2.30 -5.10
N TRP A 185 12.66 2.14 -6.00
CA TRP A 185 12.56 1.23 -7.14
C TRP A 185 12.57 -0.24 -6.72
N SER A 186 13.33 -0.61 -5.67
CA SER A 186 13.25 -1.96 -5.10
C SER A 186 11.88 -2.24 -4.48
N THR A 187 11.29 -1.27 -3.77
CA THR A 187 9.92 -1.37 -3.25
C THR A 187 8.90 -1.52 -4.40
N ALA A 188 9.09 -0.79 -5.50
CA ALA A 188 8.26 -0.89 -6.70
C ALA A 188 8.41 -2.24 -7.41
N ALA A 189 9.64 -2.74 -7.56
CA ALA A 189 9.90 -4.04 -8.14
C ALA A 189 9.23 -5.15 -7.32
N PHE A 190 9.38 -5.11 -5.98
CA PHE A 190 8.71 -6.08 -5.09
C PHE A 190 7.19 -5.94 -5.13
N CYS A 191 6.69 -4.71 -5.26
CA CYS A 191 5.28 -4.40 -5.46
C CYS A 191 4.72 -5.08 -6.73
N LEU A 192 5.42 -4.99 -7.86
CA LEU A 192 5.04 -5.63 -9.12
C LEU A 192 5.15 -7.14 -9.06
N LEU A 193 6.26 -7.65 -8.51
CA LEU A 193 6.52 -9.08 -8.33
C LEU A 193 5.37 -9.74 -7.56
N ARG A 194 4.92 -9.13 -6.45
CA ARG A 194 3.77 -9.62 -5.66
C ARG A 194 2.43 -9.47 -6.37
N GLY A 195 2.31 -8.54 -7.32
CA GLY A 195 1.10 -8.36 -8.12
C GLY A 195 0.93 -9.40 -9.21
N LEU A 196 2.04 -9.87 -9.78
CA LEU A 196 2.07 -10.79 -10.92
C LEU A 196 1.24 -12.08 -10.72
N PRO A 197 1.39 -12.86 -9.63
CA PRO A 197 0.59 -14.08 -9.46
C PRO A 197 -0.91 -13.79 -9.34
N VAL A 198 -1.29 -12.64 -8.77
CA VAL A 198 -2.70 -12.23 -8.69
C VAL A 198 -3.26 -11.93 -10.07
N LEU A 199 -2.49 -11.27 -10.93
CA LEU A 199 -2.90 -10.93 -12.28
C LEU A 199 -3.01 -12.19 -13.16
N LEU A 200 -2.03 -13.10 -13.07
CA LEU A 200 -1.98 -14.31 -13.89
C LEU A 200 -3.06 -15.32 -13.48
N GLU A 201 -3.12 -15.68 -12.20
CA GLU A 201 -4.09 -16.68 -11.71
C GLU A 201 -5.49 -16.07 -11.63
N GLY A 202 -5.59 -14.79 -11.27
CA GLY A 202 -6.86 -14.09 -11.17
C GLY A 202 -7.58 -13.86 -12.50
N TRP A 203 -6.85 -13.81 -13.61
CA TRP A 203 -7.42 -13.58 -14.94
C TRP A 203 -8.50 -14.61 -15.31
N HIS A 204 -8.38 -15.85 -14.84
CA HIS A 204 -9.36 -16.90 -15.07
C HIS A 204 -10.75 -16.54 -14.52
N PHE A 205 -10.82 -15.86 -13.37
CA PHE A 205 -12.10 -15.42 -12.79
C PHE A 205 -12.75 -14.29 -13.59
N PHE A 206 -11.94 -13.43 -14.21
CA PHE A 206 -12.46 -12.42 -15.13
C PHE A 206 -13.00 -13.06 -16.41
N ALA A 207 -12.25 -13.98 -17.00
CA ALA A 207 -12.68 -14.70 -18.20
C ALA A 207 -13.98 -15.48 -17.96
N SER A 208 -14.11 -16.17 -16.82
CA SER A 208 -15.32 -16.92 -16.48
C SER A 208 -16.53 -16.01 -16.26
N GLU A 209 -16.38 -14.89 -15.55
CA GLU A 209 -17.47 -13.93 -15.33
C GLU A 209 -17.89 -13.23 -16.63
N ALA A 210 -16.94 -12.93 -17.52
CA ALA A 210 -17.22 -12.34 -18.83
C ALA A 210 -18.07 -13.28 -19.71
N VAL A 211 -17.71 -14.57 -19.76
CA VAL A 211 -18.49 -15.59 -20.47
C VAL A 211 -19.89 -15.74 -19.86
N ALA A 212 -20.00 -15.79 -18.54
CA ALA A 212 -21.29 -15.88 -17.85
C ALA A 212 -22.17 -14.65 -18.10
N ALA A 213 -21.60 -13.45 -18.13
CA ALA A 213 -22.31 -12.22 -18.45
C ALA A 213 -22.83 -12.21 -19.89
N GLN A 214 -22.04 -12.69 -20.84
CA GLN A 214 -22.45 -12.80 -22.24
C GLN A 214 -23.59 -13.83 -22.43
N ALA A 215 -23.53 -14.97 -21.74
CA ALA A 215 -24.59 -15.96 -21.75
C ALA A 215 -25.92 -15.40 -21.19
N ARG A 216 -25.87 -14.67 -20.07
CA ARG A 216 -27.04 -14.01 -19.48
C ARG A 216 -27.69 -12.99 -20.41
N LYS A 217 -26.87 -12.24 -21.16
CA LYS A 217 -27.35 -11.26 -22.14
C LYS A 217 -28.09 -11.94 -23.30
N SER A 218 -27.53 -13.03 -23.83
CA SER A 218 -28.14 -13.83 -24.90
C SER A 218 -29.48 -14.46 -24.49
N SER A 219 -29.62 -14.90 -23.23
CA SER A 219 -30.88 -15.45 -22.71
C SER A 219 -31.96 -14.41 -22.40
N ALA A 220 -31.60 -13.12 -22.34
CA ALA A 220 -32.51 -12.04 -21.93
C ALA A 220 -33.09 -11.23 -23.11
N GLU A 221 -32.63 -11.49 -24.34
CA GLU A 221 -33.17 -10.87 -25.55
C GLU A 221 -34.39 -11.70 -26.01
N PRO A 222 -35.62 -11.15 -25.96
CA PRO A 222 -36.79 -11.87 -26.44
C PRO A 222 -36.69 -12.04 -27.96
N ALA A 223 -36.91 -13.27 -28.43
CA ALA A 223 -37.00 -13.62 -29.84
C ALA A 223 -38.14 -12.88 -30.57
#